data_AF-A0A1A8AM54-F1
#
_entry.id   AF-A0A1A8AM54-F1
#
_cell.length_a   1.000
_cell.length_b   1.000
_cell.length_c   1.000
_cell.angle_alpha   90.00
_cell.angle_beta   90.00
_cell.angle_gamma   90.00
#
_symmetry.space_group_name_H-M   'P 1'
#
loop_
_entity.id
_entity.type
_entity.pdbx_description
1 polymer ?
#
loop_
_entity_poly.entity_id
_entity_poly.type
_entity_poly.pdbx_seq_one_letter_code
_entity_poly.pdbx_strand_id
1 'polypeptide(L)'
;VGVMGQAMQDVSPALVSSVLRCVQKTDILLSNQKEAIRALRRMELNDEIRTALIEVYQDPQSPVEKRLAAYLALMKNLDPTLIRDVLKDLKDEKEEIKNFVVSHLKNLQNSEDQTSELREVIES
;
A
#
# COMPACT_ATOMS: atom_id res chain seq x y z
N VAL A 1 -13.92 -2.95 -12.49
CA VAL A 1 -14.40 -1.64 -11.96
C VAL A 1 -13.24 -0.70 -11.55
N GLY A 2 -12.04 -0.86 -12.13
CA GLY A 2 -10.87 -0.02 -11.77
C GLY A 2 -10.74 1.31 -12.52
N VAL A 3 -11.46 1.49 -13.63
CA VAL A 3 -11.26 2.62 -14.56
C VAL A 3 -11.65 3.99 -14.00
N MET A 4 -12.54 4.05 -13.01
CA MET A 4 -12.96 5.32 -12.41
C MET A 4 -11.84 6.01 -11.64
N GLY A 5 -10.94 5.26 -10.99
CA GLY A 5 -9.85 5.88 -10.22
C GLY A 5 -8.87 6.60 -11.12
N GLN A 6 -8.48 5.97 -12.23
CA GLN A 6 -7.64 6.61 -13.25
C GLN A 6 -8.32 7.82 -13.87
N ALA A 7 -9.58 7.66 -14.33
CA ALA A 7 -10.30 8.75 -14.97
C ALA A 7 -10.44 9.97 -14.05
N MET A 8 -10.64 9.76 -12.75
CA MET A 8 -10.69 10.85 -11.77
C MET A 8 -9.33 11.52 -11.56
N GLN A 9 -8.24 10.76 -11.59
CA GLN A 9 -6.88 11.28 -11.49
C GLN A 9 -6.54 12.16 -12.71
N ASP A 10 -6.88 11.71 -13.91
CA ASP A 10 -6.62 12.44 -15.16
C ASP A 10 -7.42 13.75 -15.23
N VAL A 11 -8.66 13.75 -14.73
CA VAL A 11 -9.57 14.90 -14.78
C VAL A 11 -9.33 15.91 -13.64
N SER A 12 -8.78 15.48 -12.50
CA SER A 12 -8.58 16.38 -11.36
C SER A 12 -7.36 16.02 -10.48
N PRO A 13 -6.19 16.60 -10.77
CA PRO A 13 -5.01 16.47 -9.90
C PRO A 13 -5.26 16.96 -8.46
N ALA A 14 -6.07 18.01 -8.31
CA ALA A 14 -6.43 18.54 -6.98
C ALA A 14 -7.22 17.53 -6.11
N LEU A 15 -7.93 16.59 -6.73
CA LEU A 15 -8.59 15.50 -6.01
C LEU A 15 -7.54 14.55 -5.42
N VAL A 16 -6.50 14.20 -6.17
CA VAL A 16 -5.39 13.35 -5.68
C VAL A 16 -4.74 13.99 -4.47
N SER A 17 -4.38 15.27 -4.54
CA SER A 17 -3.79 16.00 -3.41
C SER A 17 -4.73 16.06 -2.20
N SER A 18 -6.04 16.16 -2.41
CA SER A 18 -7.03 16.16 -1.32
C SER A 18 -7.13 14.80 -0.64
N VAL A 19 -7.10 13.70 -1.41
CA VAL A 19 -7.11 12.33 -0.88
C VAL A 19 -5.81 12.04 -0.13
N LEU A 20 -4.65 12.45 -0.65
CA LEU A 20 -3.36 12.31 0.03
C LEU A 20 -3.34 13.05 1.37
N ARG A 21 -3.89 14.26 1.40
CA ARG A 21 -4.03 15.02 2.65
C ARG A 21 -4.86 14.30 3.69
N CYS A 22 -5.94 13.61 3.29
CA CYS A 22 -6.74 12.79 4.20
C CYS A 22 -5.95 11.61 4.78
N VAL A 23 -4.97 11.07 4.04
CA VAL A 23 -4.11 9.97 4.51
C VAL A 23 -3.08 10.46 5.52
N GLN A 24 -2.50 11.64 5.32
CA GLN A 24 -1.41 12.17 6.15
C GLN A 24 -1.89 12.85 7.44
N LYS A 25 -3.10 13.40 7.44
CA LYS A 25 -3.65 14.15 8.57
C LYS A 25 -4.03 13.26 9.76
N THR A 26 -3.65 13.66 10.96
CA THR A 26 -3.99 12.98 12.22
C THR A 26 -5.34 13.44 12.81
N ASP A 27 -5.85 14.61 12.40
CA ASP A 27 -7.13 15.19 12.82
C ASP A 27 -8.36 14.58 12.10
N ILE A 28 -8.14 13.63 11.18
CA ILE A 28 -9.18 12.95 10.41
C ILE A 28 -9.54 11.61 11.07
N LEU A 29 -10.82 11.24 11.05
CA LEU A 29 -11.27 9.92 11.53
C LEU A 29 -10.54 8.78 10.83
N LEU A 30 -10.08 7.78 11.58
CA LEU A 30 -9.35 6.62 11.05
C LEU A 30 -10.09 5.91 9.90
N SER A 31 -11.42 5.81 9.99
CA SER A 31 -12.24 5.25 8.90
C SER A 31 -12.06 6.01 7.59
N ASN A 32 -12.08 7.35 7.63
CA ASN A 32 -11.90 8.19 6.46
C ASN A 32 -10.46 8.09 5.91
N GLN A 33 -9.46 7.97 6.79
CA GLN A 33 -8.07 7.73 6.36
C GLN A 33 -7.96 6.38 5.60
N LYS A 34 -8.61 5.32 6.10
CA LYS A 34 -8.64 4.01 5.44
C LYS A 34 -9.39 4.03 4.10
N GLU A 35 -10.50 4.77 4.01
CA GLU A 35 -11.20 4.96 2.74
C GLU A 35 -10.37 5.77 1.74
N ALA A 36 -9.61 6.78 2.21
CA ALA A 36 -8.69 7.52 1.38
C ALA A 36 -7.59 6.61 0.81
N ILE A 37 -6.98 5.75 1.63
CA ILE A 37 -6.02 4.74 1.14
C ILE A 37 -6.67 3.79 0.12
N ARG A 38 -7.92 3.36 0.36
CA ARG A 38 -8.65 2.52 -0.59
C ARG A 38 -8.94 3.24 -1.91
N ALA A 39 -9.18 4.55 -1.87
CA ALA A 39 -9.34 5.37 -3.07
C ALA A 39 -8.02 5.47 -3.85
N LEU A 40 -6.89 5.74 -3.17
CA LEU A 40 -5.55 5.76 -3.77
C LEU A 40 -5.22 4.43 -4.46
N ARG A 41 -5.59 3.29 -3.86
CA ARG A 41 -5.42 1.96 -4.49
C ARG A 41 -6.13 1.83 -5.84
N ARG A 42 -7.20 2.60 -6.09
CA ARG A 42 -7.94 2.58 -7.37
C ARG A 42 -7.32 3.49 -8.43
N MET A 43 -6.39 4.36 -8.06
CA MET A 43 -5.65 5.26 -8.95
C MET A 43 -4.40 4.55 -9.54
N GLU A 44 -3.72 5.19 -10.48
CA GLU A 44 -2.38 4.79 -10.92
C GLU A 44 -1.35 5.16 -9.86
N LEU A 45 -0.48 4.20 -9.56
CA LEU A 45 0.55 4.34 -8.54
C LEU A 45 1.71 5.17 -9.11
N ASN A 46 1.57 6.49 -9.05
CA ASN A 46 2.65 7.43 -9.32
C ASN A 46 3.55 7.60 -8.08
N ASP A 47 4.65 8.36 -8.24
CA ASP A 47 5.64 8.55 -7.17
C ASP A 47 5.05 9.24 -5.93
N GLU A 48 4.17 10.24 -6.11
CA GLU A 48 3.54 10.96 -4.98
C GLU A 48 2.69 10.02 -4.12
N ILE A 49 1.84 9.20 -4.76
CA ILE A 49 1.00 8.22 -4.08
C ILE A 49 1.86 7.13 -3.44
N ARG A 50 2.91 6.67 -4.15
CA ARG A 50 3.85 5.67 -3.64
C ARG A 50 4.53 6.15 -2.37
N THR A 51 5.11 7.35 -2.37
CA THR A 51 5.79 7.94 -1.21
C THR A 51 4.85 8.06 -0.03
N ALA A 52 3.66 8.63 -0.20
CA ALA A 52 2.70 8.79 0.89
C ALA A 52 2.25 7.45 1.51
N LEU A 53 2.10 6.41 0.70
CA LEU A 53 1.74 5.08 1.19
C LEU A 53 2.91 4.41 1.94
N ILE A 54 4.15 4.59 1.48
CA ILE A 54 5.35 4.11 2.18
C ILE A 54 5.48 4.79 3.54
N GLU A 55 5.33 6.11 3.60
CA GLU A 55 5.37 6.88 4.86
C GLU A 55 4.35 6.35 5.87
N VAL A 56 3.11 6.08 5.44
CA VAL A 56 2.08 5.50 6.32
C VAL A 56 2.43 4.09 6.76
N TYR A 57 2.94 3.25 5.85
CA TYR A 57 3.31 1.89 6.19
C TYR A 57 4.45 1.85 7.20
N GLN A 58 5.47 2.71 7.04
CA GLN A 58 6.66 2.73 7.88
C GLN A 58 6.49 3.48 9.20
N ASP A 59 5.46 4.34 9.34
CA ASP A 59 5.23 5.09 10.58
C ASP A 59 4.76 4.16 11.73
N PRO A 60 5.59 3.95 12.79
CA PRO A 60 5.24 3.06 13.89
C PRO A 60 4.12 3.62 14.78
N GLN A 61 3.84 4.93 14.71
CA GLN A 61 2.77 5.62 15.43
C GLN A 61 1.42 5.48 14.72
N SER A 62 1.42 5.13 13.42
CA SER A 62 0.20 4.92 12.67
C SER A 62 -0.56 3.66 13.18
N PRO A 63 -1.89 3.69 13.24
CA PRO A 63 -2.69 2.53 13.63
C PRO A 63 -2.45 1.32 12.72
N VAL A 64 -2.42 0.12 13.29
CA VAL A 64 -2.10 -1.12 12.55
C VAL A 64 -2.99 -1.28 11.31
N GLU A 65 -4.29 -1.05 11.41
CA GLU A 65 -5.17 -1.25 10.25
C GLU A 65 -4.96 -0.21 9.14
N LYS A 66 -4.44 0.98 9.48
CA LYS A 66 -4.05 2.01 8.50
C LYS A 66 -2.79 1.57 7.76
N ARG A 67 -1.79 1.06 8.49
CA ARG A 67 -0.53 0.55 7.94
C ARG A 67 -0.76 -0.64 7.02
N LEU A 68 -1.62 -1.57 7.42
CA LEU A 68 -2.00 -2.72 6.57
C LEU A 68 -2.80 -2.29 5.33
N ALA A 69 -3.66 -1.28 5.43
CA ALA A 69 -4.33 -0.75 4.25
C ALA A 69 -3.33 -0.14 3.25
N ALA A 70 -2.31 0.58 3.73
CA ALA A 70 -1.27 1.16 2.89
C ALA A 70 -0.42 0.07 2.22
N TYR A 71 0.00 -0.95 2.98
CA TYR A 71 0.67 -2.15 2.44
C TYR A 71 -0.13 -2.79 1.29
N LEU A 72 -1.43 -3.03 1.47
CA LEU A 72 -2.27 -3.63 0.42
C LEU A 72 -2.43 -2.72 -0.81
N ALA A 73 -2.31 -1.39 -0.65
CA ALA A 73 -2.32 -0.46 -1.77
C ALA A 73 -1.00 -0.53 -2.56
N LEU A 74 0.13 -0.63 -1.85
CA LEU A 74 1.48 -0.79 -2.42
C LEU A 74 1.65 -2.11 -3.18
N MET A 75 1.11 -3.21 -2.66
CA MET A 75 1.24 -4.54 -3.27
C MET A 75 0.41 -4.75 -4.55
N LYS A 76 -0.41 -3.77 -4.96
CA LYS A 76 -1.29 -3.90 -6.15
C LYS A 76 -0.52 -4.21 -7.45
N ASN A 77 0.64 -3.59 -7.64
CA ASN A 77 1.41 -3.70 -8.89
C ASN A 77 2.54 -4.74 -8.79
N LEU A 78 2.69 -5.42 -7.65
CA LEU A 78 3.74 -6.41 -7.38
C LEU A 78 5.12 -5.92 -7.89
N ASP A 79 5.55 -4.75 -7.43
CA ASP A 79 6.87 -4.20 -7.75
C ASP A 79 7.95 -4.94 -6.92
N PRO A 80 8.92 -5.65 -7.53
CA PRO A 80 9.94 -6.40 -6.82
C PRO A 80 10.80 -5.55 -5.89
N THR A 81 11.05 -4.28 -6.24
CA THR A 81 11.85 -3.36 -5.40
C THR A 81 11.10 -3.03 -4.11
N LEU A 82 9.81 -2.73 -4.24
CA LEU A 82 8.92 -2.42 -3.12
C LEU A 82 8.75 -3.62 -2.19
N ILE A 83 8.67 -4.83 -2.72
CA ILE A 83 8.57 -6.05 -1.92
C ILE A 83 9.87 -6.27 -1.12
N ARG A 84 11.05 -6.05 -1.73
CA ARG A 84 12.33 -6.14 -1.00
C ARG A 84 12.38 -5.14 0.15
N ASP A 85 11.92 -3.92 -0.06
CA ASP A 85 11.94 -2.89 0.99
C ASP A 85 10.97 -3.23 2.13
N VAL A 86 9.76 -3.68 1.81
CA VAL A 86 8.81 -4.21 2.80
C VAL A 86 9.43 -5.36 3.60
N LEU A 87 10.11 -6.32 2.96
CA LEU A 87 10.75 -7.45 3.65
C LEU A 87 11.88 -7.01 4.60
N LYS A 88 12.62 -5.95 4.26
CA LYS A 88 13.65 -5.39 5.16
C LYS A 88 13.01 -4.78 6.41
N ASP A 89 11.91 -4.05 6.23
CA ASP A 89 11.21 -3.36 7.31
C ASP A 89 10.56 -4.32 8.32
N LEU A 90 10.25 -5.56 7.92
CA LEU A 90 9.60 -6.55 8.79
C LEU A 90 10.42 -7.00 10.01
N LYS A 91 11.74 -6.79 10.03
CA LYS A 91 12.61 -7.27 11.12
C LYS A 91 12.25 -6.65 12.46
N ASP A 92 11.92 -5.36 12.46
CA ASP A 92 11.66 -4.57 13.67
C ASP A 92 10.16 -4.26 13.86
N GLU A 93 9.30 -4.98 13.15
CA GLU A 93 7.88 -4.70 13.05
C GLU A 93 7.04 -5.43 14.12
N LYS A 94 5.85 -4.88 14.43
CA LYS A 94 4.86 -5.54 15.29
C LYS A 94 4.47 -6.90 14.70
N GLU A 95 4.39 -7.92 15.56
CA GLU A 95 4.06 -9.30 15.16
C GLU A 95 2.75 -9.41 14.37
N GLU A 96 1.73 -8.57 14.67
CA GLU A 96 0.48 -8.54 13.91
C GLU A 96 0.71 -8.16 12.42
N ILE A 97 1.49 -7.09 12.17
CA ILE A 97 1.78 -6.63 10.81
C ILE A 97 2.66 -7.65 10.10
N LYS A 98 3.69 -8.17 10.78
CA LYS A 98 4.58 -9.19 10.23
C LYS A 98 3.84 -10.46 9.81
N ASN A 99 2.98 -10.99 10.69
CA ASN A 99 2.20 -12.19 10.38
C ASN A 99 1.24 -11.96 9.19
N PHE A 100 0.61 -10.79 9.14
CA PHE A 100 -0.25 -10.43 8.00
C PHE A 100 0.55 -10.37 6.69
N VAL A 101 1.67 -9.65 6.67
CA VAL A 101 2.50 -9.46 5.46
C VAL A 101 3.05 -10.80 4.98
N VAL A 102 3.62 -11.62 5.88
CA VAL A 102 4.14 -12.95 5.53
C VAL A 102 3.02 -13.85 4.98
N SER A 103 1.85 -13.86 5.61
CA SER A 103 0.71 -14.65 5.10
C SER A 103 0.23 -14.16 3.75
N HIS A 104 0.18 -12.85 3.52
CA HIS A 104 -0.25 -12.27 2.26
C HIS A 104 0.73 -12.58 1.13
N LEU A 105 2.04 -12.44 1.36
CA LEU A 105 3.08 -12.79 0.38
C LEU A 105 3.05 -14.28 0.02
N LYS A 106 2.83 -15.17 1.00
CA LYS A 106 2.62 -16.61 0.73
C LYS A 106 1.38 -16.87 -0.12
N ASN A 107 0.29 -16.15 0.11
CA ASN A 107 -0.92 -16.28 -0.71
C ASN A 107 -0.68 -15.80 -2.14
N LEU A 108 0.07 -14.71 -2.31
CA LEU A 108 0.50 -14.25 -3.63
C LEU A 108 1.39 -15.30 -4.32
N GLN A 109 2.29 -15.99 -3.59
CA GLN A 109 3.10 -17.11 -4.09
C GLN A 109 2.27 -18.24 -4.72
N ASN A 110 1.09 -18.49 -4.17
CA ASN A 110 0.22 -19.57 -4.62
C ASN A 110 -0.81 -19.13 -5.68
N SER A 111 -0.76 -17.88 -6.14
CA SER A 111 -1.71 -17.34 -7.13
C SER A 111 -1.23 -17.52 -8.57
N GLU A 112 -2.17 -17.58 -9.52
CA GLU A 112 -1.87 -17.75 -10.96
C GLU A 112 -1.27 -16.48 -11.61
N ASP A 113 -1.41 -15.32 -10.98
CA ASP A 113 -0.97 -14.00 -11.47
C ASP A 113 0.53 -13.71 -11.19
N GLN A 114 1.33 -14.72 -10.89
CA GLN A 114 2.73 -14.56 -10.48
C GLN A 114 3.73 -14.45 -11.63
N THR A 115 4.74 -13.58 -11.44
CA THR A 115 5.97 -13.56 -12.25
C THR A 115 7.10 -14.32 -11.56
N SER A 116 8.04 -14.87 -12.32
CA SER A 116 9.20 -15.59 -11.77
C SER A 116 10.10 -14.71 -10.88
N GLU A 117 10.22 -13.42 -11.22
CA GLU A 117 11.00 -12.44 -10.45
C GLU A 117 10.42 -12.21 -9.05
N LEU A 118 9.09 -12.21 -8.93
CA LEU A 118 8.41 -12.08 -7.65
C LEU A 118 8.64 -13.26 -6.72
N ARG A 119 8.75 -14.48 -7.28
CA ARG A 119 9.05 -15.68 -6.50
C ARG A 119 10.45 -15.60 -5.90
N GLU A 120 11.44 -15.25 -6.72
CA GLU A 120 12.83 -15.14 -6.28
C GLU A 120 12.99 -14.13 -5.13
N VAL A 121 12.30 -12.98 -5.20
CA VAL A 121 12.34 -11.96 -4.15
C VAL A 121 11.68 -12.41 -2.84
N ILE A 122 10.61 -13.21 -2.91
CA ILE A 122 9.92 -13.71 -1.70
C ILE A 122 10.71 -14.87 -1.06
N GLU A 123 11.50 -15.60 -1.85
CA GLU A 123 12.28 -16.76 -1.41
C GLU A 123 13.68 -16.40 -0.87
N SER A 124 14.21 -15.21 -1.19
CA SER A 124 15.52 -14.70 -0.76
C SER A 124 15.54 -14.15 0.66
#